data_AF-C9A5U9-F1
#
_entry.id   AF-C9A5U9-F1
#
_cell.length_a   1.000
_cell.length_b   1.000
_cell.length_c   1.000
_cell.angle_alpha   90.00
_cell.angle_beta   90.00
_cell.angle_gamma   90.00
#
_symmetry.space_group_name_H-M   'P 1'
#
loop_
_entity.id
_entity.type
_entity.pdbx_description
1 polymer ?
#
loop_
_entity_poly.entity_id
_entity_poly.type
_entity_poly.pdbx_seq_one_letter_code
_entity_poly.pdbx_strand_id
1 'polypeptide(L)'
;MKTSIQHFLHSLPIPICGLILGTVSLGNLLYSEGMETVGNAFCTLGIFIMGLFLLKVCFTFKHTMSELKNPIVASVAPTFTMALMVISTVFERVIPNAVVNDLLWWGAIGLHFALMIYFVVVHILPVDLSLEYIYPSWFITFVGIGVIPNTSAVFFKELGEVIVWIALVLYFALLPIILKRIVHQKLTERAAVPLITILTAPGSLCLAGYLSVFEQGSAWFVAFMLLLSQTIYFCVVAYMKNMLAVGFYPSYAAFTFPLVISATAMFKSALFFANHPLIFGFLQALTIIETSFAVIVVCYVLGKYAVHLYQQTKALIAGHSY
;
A
#
# COMPACT_ATOMS: atom_id res chain seq x y z
N MET A 1 33.89 -4.76 4.10
CA MET A 1 32.88 -3.87 3.48
C MET A 1 31.85 -4.63 2.62
N LYS A 2 32.28 -5.50 1.68
CA LYS A 2 31.36 -6.35 0.87
C LYS A 2 30.40 -7.22 1.71
N THR A 3 30.88 -7.80 2.81
CA THR A 3 30.08 -8.63 3.73
C THR A 3 28.99 -7.82 4.45
N SER A 4 29.32 -6.66 5.04
CA SER A 4 28.35 -5.85 5.81
C SER A 4 27.14 -5.37 4.99
N ILE A 5 27.38 -4.95 3.73
CA ILE A 5 26.29 -4.55 2.82
C ILE A 5 25.40 -5.75 2.49
N GLN A 6 25.98 -6.92 2.22
CA GLN A 6 25.20 -8.14 1.97
C GLN A 6 24.34 -8.51 3.19
N HIS A 7 24.88 -8.44 4.41
CA HIS A 7 24.12 -8.68 5.65
C HIS A 7 22.93 -7.73 5.80
N PHE A 8 23.11 -6.44 5.50
CA PHE A 8 22.02 -5.46 5.50
C PHE A 8 20.95 -5.80 4.45
N LEU A 9 21.34 -6.18 3.23
CA LEU A 9 20.35 -6.56 2.20
C LEU A 9 19.57 -7.82 2.58
N HIS A 10 20.17 -8.75 3.33
CA HIS A 10 19.46 -9.91 3.87
C HIS A 10 18.46 -9.54 4.97
N SER A 11 18.70 -8.48 5.75
CA SER A 11 17.79 -8.05 6.83
C SER A 11 16.56 -7.28 6.34
N LEU A 12 16.58 -6.74 5.11
CA LEU A 12 15.44 -6.04 4.52
C LEU A 12 14.28 -7.02 4.22
N PRO A 13 13.14 -6.96 4.92
CA PRO A 13 12.04 -7.88 4.67
C PRO A 13 11.17 -7.40 3.49
N ILE A 14 10.60 -8.30 2.68
CA ILE A 14 9.68 -7.93 1.57
C ILE A 14 8.54 -6.98 1.99
N PRO A 15 7.89 -7.14 3.17
CA PRO A 15 6.89 -6.20 3.66
C PRO A 15 7.32 -4.72 3.70
N ILE A 16 8.62 -4.38 3.68
CA ILE A 16 9.07 -2.99 3.58
C ILE A 16 8.54 -2.27 2.34
N CYS A 17 8.18 -3.00 1.28
CA CYS A 17 7.53 -2.43 0.10
C CYS A 17 6.18 -1.77 0.41
N GLY A 18 5.44 -2.26 1.41
CA GLY A 18 4.23 -1.57 1.90
C GLY A 18 4.56 -0.22 2.53
N LEU A 19 5.66 -0.14 3.29
CA LEU A 19 6.15 1.11 3.87
C LEU A 19 6.62 2.09 2.79
N ILE A 20 7.33 1.61 1.76
CA ILE A 20 7.73 2.42 0.61
C ILE A 20 6.49 2.98 -0.07
N LEU A 21 5.52 2.13 -0.41
CA LEU A 21 4.27 2.51 -1.05
C LEU A 21 3.54 3.59 -0.23
N GLY A 22 3.38 3.39 1.08
CA GLY A 22 2.74 4.36 1.96
C GLY A 22 3.50 5.68 2.05
N THR A 23 4.84 5.62 2.08
CA THR A 23 5.72 6.80 2.17
C THR A 23 5.63 7.66 0.90
N VAL A 24 5.74 7.05 -0.29
CA VAL A 24 5.63 7.80 -1.56
C VAL A 24 4.20 8.31 -1.78
N SER A 25 3.20 7.50 -1.44
CA SER A 25 1.79 7.92 -1.53
C SER A 25 1.49 9.10 -0.59
N LEU A 26 2.08 9.13 0.61
CA LEU A 26 1.93 10.24 1.55
C LEU A 26 2.60 11.49 0.99
N GLY A 27 3.78 11.34 0.40
CA GLY A 27 4.46 12.44 -0.27
C GLY A 27 3.61 13.04 -1.41
N ASN A 28 2.96 12.20 -2.21
CA ASN A 28 2.04 12.64 -3.27
C ASN A 28 0.78 13.32 -2.73
N LEU A 29 0.20 12.82 -1.63
CA LEU A 29 -0.94 13.44 -0.96
C LEU A 29 -0.58 14.84 -0.46
N LEU A 30 0.50 14.96 0.33
CA LEU A 30 0.96 16.23 0.87
C LEU A 30 1.31 17.23 -0.23
N TYR A 31 1.92 16.77 -1.32
CA TYR A 31 2.15 17.61 -2.50
C TYR A 31 0.84 18.15 -3.07
N SER A 32 -0.17 17.29 -3.22
CA SER A 32 -1.49 17.67 -3.77
C SER A 32 -2.28 18.60 -2.84
N GLU A 33 -2.05 18.52 -1.53
CA GLU A 33 -2.60 19.45 -0.52
C GLU A 33 -1.86 20.80 -0.47
N GLY A 34 -0.83 21.01 -1.31
CA GLY A 34 -0.06 22.25 -1.38
C GLY A 34 1.18 22.30 -0.48
N MET A 35 1.50 21.22 0.23
CA MET A 35 2.71 21.09 1.06
C MET A 35 3.90 20.53 0.25
N GLU A 36 4.20 21.13 -0.90
CA GLU A 36 5.10 20.58 -1.91
C GLU A 36 6.47 20.15 -1.37
N THR A 37 7.14 21.00 -0.58
CA THR A 37 8.47 20.72 -0.01
C THR A 37 8.44 19.48 0.88
N VAL A 38 7.43 19.35 1.74
CA VAL A 38 7.29 18.20 2.65
C VAL A 38 6.91 16.96 1.85
N GLY A 39 6.00 17.10 0.87
CA GLY A 39 5.59 16.02 -0.02
C GLY A 39 6.77 15.44 -0.80
N ASN A 40 7.62 16.29 -1.37
CA ASN A 40 8.83 15.89 -2.10
C ASN A 40 9.86 15.21 -1.19
N ALA A 41 9.98 15.63 0.07
CA ALA A 41 10.86 14.97 1.04
C ALA A 41 10.43 13.52 1.31
N PHE A 42 9.14 13.28 1.54
CA PHE A 42 8.60 11.92 1.69
C PHE A 42 8.75 11.09 0.41
N CYS A 43 8.47 11.66 -0.77
CA CYS A 43 8.68 10.96 -2.05
C CYS A 43 10.15 10.53 -2.22
N THR A 44 11.09 11.44 -1.97
CA THR A 44 12.53 11.19 -2.07
C THR A 44 12.96 10.09 -1.10
N LEU A 45 12.48 10.13 0.15
CA LEU A 45 12.75 9.09 1.14
C LEU A 45 12.22 7.72 0.69
N GLY A 46 10.99 7.65 0.19
CA GLY A 46 10.41 6.41 -0.31
C GLY A 46 11.17 5.85 -1.51
N ILE A 47 11.56 6.71 -2.47
CA ILE A 47 12.39 6.33 -3.62
C ILE A 47 13.77 5.84 -3.18
N PHE A 48 14.38 6.47 -2.18
CA PHE A 48 15.65 6.01 -1.62
C PHE A 48 15.53 4.60 -1.01
N ILE A 49 14.48 4.35 -0.21
CA ILE A 49 14.24 3.02 0.37
C ILE A 49 13.93 1.99 -0.74
N MET A 50 13.21 2.39 -1.80
CA MET A 50 13.01 1.54 -2.98
C MET A 50 14.35 1.16 -3.63
N GLY A 51 15.28 2.10 -3.76
CA GLY A 51 16.63 1.83 -4.26
C GLY A 51 17.35 0.76 -3.43
N LEU A 52 17.27 0.83 -2.10
CA LEU A 52 17.83 -0.20 -1.21
C LEU A 52 17.17 -1.57 -1.41
N PHE A 53 15.85 -1.60 -1.62
CA PHE A 53 15.13 -2.84 -1.89
C PHE A 53 15.48 -3.43 -3.26
N LEU A 54 15.66 -2.60 -4.30
CA LEU A 54 16.14 -3.05 -5.60
C LEU A 54 17.55 -3.65 -5.51
N LEU A 55 18.44 -3.05 -4.71
CA LEU A 55 19.74 -3.65 -4.40
C LEU A 55 19.59 -5.03 -3.74
N LYS A 56 18.63 -5.20 -2.81
CA LYS A 56 18.31 -6.53 -2.25
C LYS A 56 17.91 -7.51 -3.36
N VAL A 57 16.96 -7.14 -4.23
CA VAL A 57 16.51 -8.02 -5.31
C VAL A 57 17.67 -8.43 -6.22
N CYS A 58 18.56 -7.50 -6.57
CA CYS A 58 19.72 -7.78 -7.43
C CYS A 58 20.80 -8.65 -6.77
N PHE A 59 21.15 -8.38 -5.51
CA PHE A 59 22.29 -9.03 -4.85
C PHE A 59 21.92 -10.22 -3.97
N THR A 60 20.66 -10.36 -3.54
CA THR A 60 20.16 -11.46 -2.71
C THR A 60 18.92 -12.13 -3.32
N PHE A 61 18.87 -12.21 -4.66
CA PHE A 61 17.72 -12.73 -5.41
C PHE A 61 17.20 -14.08 -4.90
N LYS A 62 18.07 -15.09 -4.75
CA LYS A 62 17.67 -16.43 -4.27
C LYS A 62 17.02 -16.39 -2.90
N HIS A 63 17.55 -15.55 -1.99
CA HIS A 63 16.97 -15.35 -0.67
C HIS A 63 15.61 -14.66 -0.76
N THR A 64 15.51 -13.58 -1.53
CA THR A 64 14.26 -12.84 -1.74
C THR A 64 13.17 -13.75 -2.31
N MET A 65 13.50 -14.59 -3.31
CA MET A 65 12.56 -15.56 -3.86
C MET A 65 12.18 -16.65 -2.85
N SER A 66 13.07 -17.04 -1.94
CA SER A 66 12.75 -17.99 -0.88
C SER A 66 11.74 -17.44 0.14
N GLU A 67 11.75 -16.13 0.39
CA GLU A 67 10.77 -15.46 1.27
C GLU A 67 9.35 -15.53 0.70
N LEU A 68 9.20 -15.55 -0.63
CA LEU A 68 7.91 -15.68 -1.34
C LEU A 68 7.27 -17.08 -1.21
N LYS A 69 7.94 -18.04 -0.55
CA LYS A 69 7.34 -19.31 -0.15
C LYS A 69 6.40 -19.17 1.05
N ASN A 70 6.50 -18.08 1.82
CA ASN A 70 5.52 -17.78 2.85
C ASN A 70 4.29 -17.09 2.22
N PRO A 71 3.06 -17.62 2.40
CA PRO A 71 1.87 -17.10 1.74
C PRO A 71 1.52 -15.66 2.16
N ILE A 72 1.73 -15.31 3.44
CA ILE A 72 1.51 -13.93 3.91
C ILE A 72 2.48 -12.98 3.20
N VAL A 73 3.77 -13.32 3.16
CA VAL A 73 4.79 -12.50 2.49
C VAL A 73 4.50 -12.39 0.99
N ALA A 74 4.16 -13.49 0.33
CA ALA A 74 3.82 -13.52 -1.08
C ALA A 74 2.61 -12.63 -1.40
N SER A 75 1.57 -12.65 -0.55
CA SER A 75 0.38 -11.81 -0.74
C SER A 75 0.63 -10.31 -0.52
N VAL A 76 1.70 -9.94 0.20
CA VAL A 76 2.10 -8.55 0.44
C VAL A 76 3.10 -8.05 -0.61
N ALA A 77 3.85 -8.95 -1.26
CA ALA A 77 4.86 -8.62 -2.27
C ALA A 77 4.38 -7.68 -3.39
N PRO A 78 3.11 -7.72 -3.88
CA PRO A 78 2.63 -6.77 -4.89
C PRO A 78 2.71 -5.29 -4.49
N THR A 79 2.86 -4.97 -3.20
CA THR A 79 3.16 -3.59 -2.76
C THR A 79 4.44 -3.03 -3.39
N PHE A 80 5.39 -3.89 -3.78
CA PHE A 80 6.57 -3.50 -4.57
C PHE A 80 6.16 -2.85 -5.89
N THR A 81 5.34 -3.55 -6.67
CA THR A 81 4.86 -3.08 -7.98
C THR A 81 3.92 -1.88 -7.86
N MET A 82 3.07 -1.86 -6.83
CA MET A 82 2.24 -0.70 -6.52
C MET A 82 3.09 0.54 -6.23
N ALA A 83 4.17 0.40 -5.46
CA ALA A 83 5.08 1.49 -5.19
C ALA A 83 5.79 1.98 -6.46
N LEU A 84 6.22 1.08 -7.35
CA LEU A 84 6.81 1.47 -8.63
C LEU A 84 5.84 2.26 -9.52
N MET A 85 4.56 1.87 -9.58
CA MET A 85 3.52 2.64 -10.27
C MET A 85 3.39 4.05 -9.69
N VAL A 86 3.34 4.19 -8.36
CA VAL A 86 3.26 5.52 -7.73
C VAL A 86 4.55 6.34 -7.95
N ILE A 87 5.73 5.72 -7.85
CA ILE A 87 7.02 6.36 -8.11
C ILE A 87 7.11 6.88 -9.54
N SER A 88 6.58 6.14 -10.53
CA SER A 88 6.59 6.59 -11.93
C SER A 88 5.86 7.94 -12.10
N THR A 89 4.78 8.20 -11.36
CA THR A 89 4.09 9.51 -11.38
C THR A 89 4.94 10.64 -10.77
N VAL A 90 5.80 10.31 -9.80
CA VAL A 90 6.75 11.28 -9.22
C VAL A 90 7.84 11.59 -10.23
N PHE A 91 8.34 10.58 -10.94
CA PHE A 91 9.31 10.81 -12.02
C PHE A 91 8.71 11.61 -13.16
N GLU A 92 7.47 11.35 -13.55
CA GLU A 92 6.79 12.16 -14.58
C GLU A 92 6.63 13.62 -14.17
N ARG A 93 6.44 13.91 -12.87
CA ARG A 93 6.45 15.29 -12.36
C ARG A 93 7.82 15.97 -12.49
N VAL A 94 8.92 15.24 -12.30
CA VAL A 94 10.29 15.79 -12.23
C VAL A 94 10.99 15.81 -13.59
N ILE A 95 10.79 14.77 -14.40
CA ILE A 95 11.32 14.58 -15.76
C ILE A 95 10.17 14.24 -16.71
N PRO A 96 9.35 15.24 -17.10
CA PRO A 96 8.15 14.99 -17.91
C PRO A 96 8.46 14.40 -19.29
N ASN A 97 7.55 13.56 -19.80
CA ASN A 97 7.57 12.90 -21.11
C ASN A 97 8.79 12.00 -21.34
N ALA A 98 9.47 11.57 -20.29
CA ALA A 98 10.60 10.66 -20.41
C ALA A 98 10.08 9.23 -20.58
N VAL A 99 10.44 8.58 -21.69
CA VAL A 99 10.03 7.19 -22.03
C VAL A 99 10.31 6.18 -20.90
N VAL A 100 11.32 6.44 -20.08
CA VAL A 100 11.64 5.59 -18.91
C VAL A 100 10.51 5.56 -17.88
N ASN A 101 9.71 6.62 -17.76
CA ASN A 101 8.58 6.71 -16.84
C ASN A 101 7.45 5.76 -17.28
N ASP A 102 7.11 5.78 -18.57
CA ASP A 102 6.14 4.85 -19.18
C ASP A 102 6.60 3.40 -19.06
N LEU A 103 7.88 3.12 -19.37
CA LEU A 103 8.43 1.78 -19.25
C LEU A 103 8.40 1.26 -17.81
N LEU A 104 8.68 2.13 -16.85
CA LEU A 104 8.58 1.80 -15.43
C LEU A 104 7.12 1.50 -15.04
N TRP A 105 6.16 2.31 -15.49
CA TRP A 105 4.74 2.12 -15.18
C TRP A 105 4.17 0.84 -15.80
N TRP A 106 4.35 0.63 -17.11
CA TRP A 106 3.91 -0.59 -17.80
C TRP A 106 4.62 -1.85 -17.29
N GLY A 107 5.93 -1.75 -17.01
CA GLY A 107 6.70 -2.83 -16.42
C GLY A 107 6.20 -3.22 -15.02
N ALA A 108 5.85 -2.22 -14.20
CA ALA A 108 5.27 -2.45 -12.88
C ALA A 108 3.90 -3.12 -12.95
N ILE A 109 3.04 -2.73 -13.92
CA ILE A 109 1.74 -3.38 -14.16
C ILE A 109 1.94 -4.85 -14.55
N GLY A 110 2.80 -5.12 -15.54
CA GLY A 110 3.08 -6.48 -15.98
C GLY A 110 3.60 -7.36 -14.83
N LEU A 111 4.51 -6.82 -14.02
CA LEU A 111 5.03 -7.52 -12.84
C LEU A 111 3.97 -7.71 -11.75
N HIS A 112 3.02 -6.78 -11.59
CA HIS A 112 1.92 -6.92 -10.64
C HIS A 112 1.07 -8.15 -10.98
N PHE A 113 0.68 -8.29 -12.25
CA PHE A 113 -0.05 -9.47 -12.72
C PHE A 113 0.79 -10.75 -12.61
N ALA A 114 2.10 -10.70 -12.88
CA ALA A 114 2.97 -11.85 -12.68
C ALA A 114 3.01 -12.32 -11.21
N LEU A 115 3.11 -11.38 -10.25
CA LEU A 115 3.05 -11.69 -8.82
C LEU A 115 1.67 -12.22 -8.39
N MET A 116 0.59 -11.68 -8.96
CA MET A 116 -0.77 -12.17 -8.73
C MET A 116 -0.94 -13.62 -9.21
N ILE A 117 -0.50 -13.91 -10.44
CA ILE A 117 -0.52 -15.27 -11.02
C ILE A 117 0.34 -16.22 -10.18
N TYR A 118 1.55 -15.79 -9.79
CA TYR A 118 2.42 -16.57 -8.92
C TYR A 118 1.72 -16.91 -7.60
N PHE A 119 1.07 -15.94 -6.95
CA PHE A 119 0.35 -16.17 -5.70
C PHE A 119 -0.77 -17.21 -5.88
N VAL A 120 -1.55 -17.11 -6.96
CA VAL A 120 -2.61 -18.07 -7.25
C VAL A 120 -2.04 -19.48 -7.49
N VAL A 121 -1.04 -19.60 -8.36
CA VAL A 121 -0.49 -20.91 -8.76
C VAL A 121 0.23 -21.61 -7.61
N VAL A 122 0.94 -20.87 -6.76
CA VAL A 122 1.80 -21.44 -5.71
C VAL A 122 1.07 -21.60 -4.37
N HIS A 123 0.16 -20.70 -4.02
CA HIS A 123 -0.44 -20.65 -2.67
C HIS A 123 -1.94 -20.93 -2.63
N ILE A 124 -2.64 -20.92 -3.76
CA ILE A 124 -4.10 -21.11 -3.81
C ILE A 124 -4.44 -22.45 -4.48
N LEU A 125 -3.99 -22.68 -5.72
CA LEU A 125 -4.32 -23.90 -6.46
C LEU A 125 -3.88 -25.22 -5.78
N PRO A 126 -2.74 -25.29 -5.07
CA PRO A 126 -2.29 -26.55 -4.46
C PRO A 126 -2.97 -26.91 -3.13
N VAL A 127 -3.87 -26.08 -2.60
CA VAL A 127 -4.42 -26.21 -1.24
C VAL A 127 -5.95 -26.23 -1.26
N ASP A 128 -6.56 -27.07 -0.44
CA ASP A 128 -7.99 -27.01 -0.16
C ASP A 128 -8.32 -25.75 0.65
N LEU A 129 -8.79 -24.71 -0.04
CA LEU A 129 -9.05 -23.40 0.55
C LEU A 129 -10.13 -23.44 1.62
N SER A 130 -9.70 -23.31 2.87
CA SER A 130 -10.57 -22.97 3.99
C SER A 130 -10.44 -21.47 4.32
N LEU A 131 -11.42 -20.93 5.05
CA LEU A 131 -11.37 -19.53 5.51
C LEU A 131 -10.11 -19.24 6.33
N GLU A 132 -9.49 -20.26 6.94
CA GLU A 132 -8.33 -20.08 7.81
C GLU A 132 -7.08 -19.60 7.08
N TYR A 133 -6.95 -19.95 5.79
CA TYR A 133 -5.83 -19.56 4.95
C TYR A 133 -6.00 -18.17 4.31
N ILE A 134 -7.14 -17.52 4.53
CA ILE A 134 -7.44 -16.21 3.96
C ILE A 134 -6.99 -15.13 4.95
N TYR A 135 -6.17 -14.21 4.47
CA TYR A 135 -5.66 -13.08 5.25
C TYR A 135 -6.11 -11.76 4.63
N PRO A 136 -6.20 -10.67 5.42
CA PRO A 136 -6.50 -9.34 4.89
C PRO A 136 -5.55 -8.90 3.75
N SER A 137 -4.32 -9.42 3.73
CA SER A 137 -3.33 -9.14 2.69
C SER A 137 -3.73 -9.62 1.29
N TRP A 138 -4.73 -10.49 1.15
CA TRP A 138 -5.27 -10.86 -0.16
C TRP A 138 -5.83 -9.65 -0.92
N PHE A 139 -6.30 -8.62 -0.20
CA PHE A 139 -6.68 -7.36 -0.85
C PHE A 139 -5.52 -6.69 -1.59
N ILE A 140 -4.29 -6.78 -1.09
CA ILE A 140 -3.11 -6.25 -1.80
C ILE A 140 -2.93 -7.00 -3.13
N THR A 141 -3.07 -8.32 -3.10
CA THR A 141 -2.86 -9.15 -4.29
C THR A 141 -3.96 -8.95 -5.33
N PHE A 142 -5.23 -8.98 -4.93
CA PHE A 142 -6.34 -8.99 -5.89
C PHE A 142 -6.92 -7.60 -6.18
N VAL A 143 -6.93 -6.71 -5.19
CA VAL A 143 -7.48 -5.35 -5.34
C VAL A 143 -6.38 -4.30 -5.52
N GLY A 144 -5.11 -4.69 -5.37
CA GLY A 144 -3.95 -3.80 -5.58
C GLY A 144 -3.85 -3.21 -6.99
N ILE A 145 -4.49 -3.85 -7.98
CA ILE A 145 -4.67 -3.29 -9.34
C ILE A 145 -5.39 -1.94 -9.32
N GLY A 146 -6.12 -1.61 -8.25
CA GLY A 146 -6.72 -0.30 -8.04
C GLY A 146 -5.71 0.86 -8.00
N VAL A 147 -4.40 0.60 -7.90
CA VAL A 147 -3.37 1.65 -8.06
C VAL A 147 -3.26 2.13 -9.51
N ILE A 148 -3.63 1.31 -10.49
CA ILE A 148 -3.61 1.67 -11.91
C ILE A 148 -4.47 2.92 -12.17
N PRO A 149 -5.78 2.98 -11.85
CA PRO A 149 -6.57 4.19 -12.06
C PRO A 149 -6.08 5.41 -11.25
N ASN A 150 -5.37 5.21 -10.14
CA ASN A 150 -4.79 6.32 -9.37
C ASN A 150 -3.56 6.95 -10.05
N THR A 151 -2.95 6.26 -11.01
CA THR A 151 -1.71 6.68 -11.68
C THR A 151 -1.88 6.85 -13.19
N SER A 152 -2.90 6.21 -13.78
CA SER A 152 -3.11 6.13 -15.23
C SER A 152 -3.46 7.46 -15.88
N ALA A 153 -4.05 8.41 -15.16
CA ALA A 153 -4.36 9.74 -15.71
C ALA A 153 -3.12 10.47 -16.25
N VAL A 154 -1.94 10.10 -15.76
CA VAL A 154 -0.64 10.63 -16.18
C VAL A 154 -0.08 9.91 -17.42
N PHE A 155 -0.45 8.64 -17.63
CA PHE A 155 0.17 7.77 -18.65
C PHE A 155 -0.82 7.29 -19.72
N PHE A 156 -1.88 6.60 -19.31
CA PHE A 156 -2.89 6.03 -20.21
C PHE A 156 -4.25 5.91 -19.50
N LYS A 157 -5.02 7.01 -19.51
CA LYS A 157 -6.23 7.22 -18.71
C LYS A 157 -7.27 6.13 -18.92
N GLU A 158 -7.49 5.72 -20.16
CA GLU A 158 -8.51 4.76 -20.62
C GLU A 158 -8.33 3.39 -19.94
N LEU A 159 -7.10 2.95 -19.71
CA LEU A 159 -6.86 1.72 -18.96
C LEU A 159 -7.35 1.84 -17.52
N GLY A 160 -7.15 3.00 -16.88
CA GLY A 160 -7.65 3.24 -15.53
C GLY A 160 -9.18 3.22 -15.45
N GLU A 161 -9.84 3.82 -16.44
CA GLU A 161 -11.32 3.80 -16.53
C GLU A 161 -11.88 2.37 -16.60
N VAL A 162 -11.17 1.44 -17.23
CA VAL A 162 -11.54 0.02 -17.24
C VAL A 162 -11.18 -0.67 -15.93
N ILE A 163 -9.94 -0.50 -15.46
CA ILE A 163 -9.41 -1.24 -14.31
C ILE A 163 -10.11 -0.86 -13.00
N VAL A 164 -10.59 0.37 -12.84
CA VAL A 164 -11.33 0.77 -11.63
C VAL A 164 -12.58 -0.08 -11.42
N TRP A 165 -13.31 -0.43 -12.48
CA TRP A 165 -14.47 -1.31 -12.39
C TRP A 165 -14.09 -2.76 -12.05
N ILE A 166 -12.99 -3.26 -12.62
CA ILE A 166 -12.46 -4.59 -12.29
C ILE A 166 -12.05 -4.65 -10.82
N ALA A 167 -11.32 -3.63 -10.34
CA ALA A 167 -10.91 -3.52 -8.94
C ALA A 167 -12.11 -3.48 -7.99
N LEU A 168 -13.18 -2.75 -8.33
CA LEU A 168 -14.42 -2.70 -7.57
C LEU A 168 -15.12 -4.05 -7.49
N VAL A 169 -15.21 -4.80 -8.59
CA VAL A 169 -15.79 -6.16 -8.59
C VAL A 169 -15.00 -7.08 -7.68
N LEU A 170 -13.67 -7.07 -7.78
CA LEU A 170 -12.80 -7.88 -6.93
C LEU A 170 -12.90 -7.45 -5.46
N TYR A 171 -13.02 -6.15 -5.18
CA TYR A 171 -13.23 -5.63 -3.83
C TYR A 171 -14.52 -6.16 -3.22
N PHE A 172 -15.66 -5.98 -3.89
CA PHE A 172 -16.95 -6.42 -3.35
C PHE A 172 -17.08 -7.94 -3.28
N ALA A 173 -16.39 -8.69 -4.14
CA ALA A 173 -16.31 -10.15 -4.03
C ALA A 173 -15.50 -10.60 -2.81
N LEU A 174 -14.36 -9.96 -2.54
CA LEU A 174 -13.42 -10.39 -1.50
C LEU A 174 -13.78 -9.87 -0.10
N LEU A 175 -14.43 -8.70 -0.01
CA LEU A 175 -14.84 -8.08 1.25
C LEU A 175 -15.66 -8.98 2.17
N PRO A 176 -16.78 -9.59 1.75
CA PRO A 176 -17.57 -10.44 2.65
C PRO A 176 -16.77 -11.66 3.15
N ILE A 177 -15.87 -12.20 2.32
CA ILE A 177 -15.02 -13.35 2.67
C ILE A 177 -14.04 -12.97 3.78
N ILE A 178 -13.33 -11.84 3.64
CA ILE A 178 -12.35 -11.37 4.63
C ILE A 178 -13.04 -10.92 5.92
N LEU A 179 -14.18 -10.22 5.83
CA LEU A 179 -14.95 -9.85 7.02
C LEU A 179 -15.43 -11.09 7.79
N LYS A 180 -15.95 -12.10 7.08
CA LYS A 180 -16.36 -13.37 7.70
C LYS A 180 -15.19 -14.03 8.42
N ARG A 181 -14.00 -14.07 7.78
CA ARG A 181 -12.77 -14.60 8.37
C ARG A 181 -12.41 -13.87 9.66
N ILE A 182 -12.30 -12.53 9.65
CA ILE A 182 -11.89 -11.75 10.82
C ILE A 182 -12.88 -11.89 11.99
N VAL A 183 -14.19 -11.92 11.71
CA VAL A 183 -15.23 -11.98 12.75
C VAL A 183 -15.35 -13.39 13.34
N HIS A 184 -15.36 -14.43 12.51
CA HIS A 184 -15.67 -15.80 12.96
C HIS A 184 -14.44 -16.64 13.30
N GLN A 185 -13.27 -16.27 12.79
CA GLN A 185 -12.05 -17.03 13.03
C GLN A 185 -10.91 -16.06 13.36
N LYS A 186 -10.68 -15.88 14.67
CA LYS A 186 -9.65 -14.98 15.18
C LYS A 186 -8.31 -15.26 14.51
N LEU A 187 -7.63 -14.19 14.07
CA LEU A 187 -6.24 -14.27 13.65
C LEU A 187 -5.38 -14.66 14.86
N THR A 188 -4.94 -15.93 14.90
CA THR A 188 -4.13 -16.48 15.99
C THR A 188 -2.66 -16.07 15.87
N GLU A 189 -2.20 -15.80 14.66
CA GLU A 189 -0.84 -15.35 14.38
C GLU A 189 -0.68 -13.86 14.71
N ARG A 190 0.10 -13.55 15.75
CA ARG A 190 0.39 -12.16 16.14
C ARG A 190 0.97 -11.31 14.99
N ALA A 191 1.79 -11.93 14.13
CA ALA A 191 2.37 -11.26 12.97
C ALA A 191 1.32 -10.89 11.90
N ALA A 192 0.17 -11.56 11.87
CA ALA A 192 -0.91 -11.25 10.92
C ALA A 192 -1.87 -10.17 11.45
N VAL A 193 -1.89 -9.89 12.75
CA VAL A 193 -2.81 -8.90 13.36
C VAL A 193 -2.68 -7.50 12.74
N PRO A 194 -1.48 -6.94 12.49
CA PRO A 194 -1.35 -5.65 11.80
C PRO A 194 -1.96 -5.61 10.39
N LEU A 195 -2.13 -6.76 9.73
CA LEU A 195 -2.72 -6.83 8.39
C LEU A 195 -4.19 -6.43 8.38
N ILE A 196 -4.89 -6.46 9.53
CA ILE A 196 -6.28 -5.97 9.65
C ILE A 196 -6.40 -4.54 9.12
N THR A 197 -5.36 -3.71 9.25
CA THR A 197 -5.38 -2.33 8.72
C THR A 197 -5.55 -2.24 7.21
N ILE A 198 -5.21 -3.30 6.47
CA ILE A 198 -5.43 -3.36 5.02
C ILE A 198 -6.92 -3.21 4.65
N LEU A 199 -7.85 -3.54 5.55
CA LEU A 199 -9.29 -3.34 5.31
C LEU A 199 -9.67 -1.91 4.91
N THR A 200 -8.92 -0.89 5.35
CA THR A 200 -9.22 0.51 5.03
C THR A 200 -8.80 0.88 3.60
N ALA A 201 -7.96 0.07 2.94
CA ALA A 201 -7.40 0.43 1.63
C ALA A 201 -8.37 0.22 0.45
N PRO A 202 -9.03 -0.94 0.26
CA PRO A 202 -9.69 -1.27 -1.02
C PRO A 202 -10.77 -0.28 -1.46
N GLY A 203 -11.69 0.08 -0.56
CA GLY A 203 -12.76 1.03 -0.85
C GLY A 203 -12.21 2.41 -1.19
N SER A 204 -11.31 2.92 -0.35
CA SER A 204 -10.62 4.19 -0.53
C SER A 204 -9.77 4.22 -1.81
N LEU A 205 -9.07 3.13 -2.13
CA LEU A 205 -8.24 2.99 -3.33
C LEU A 205 -9.09 3.04 -4.60
N CYS A 206 -10.22 2.33 -4.61
CA CYS A 206 -11.15 2.36 -5.74
C CYS A 206 -11.81 3.74 -5.88
N LEU A 207 -12.19 4.38 -4.78
CA LEU A 207 -12.77 5.73 -4.79
C LEU A 207 -11.76 6.77 -5.29
N ALA A 208 -10.54 6.78 -4.76
CA ALA A 208 -9.48 7.67 -5.19
C ALA A 208 -9.13 7.44 -6.68
N GLY A 209 -9.13 6.19 -7.14
CA GLY A 209 -8.93 5.84 -8.54
C GLY A 209 -10.05 6.34 -9.43
N TYR A 210 -11.30 6.12 -9.04
CA TYR A 210 -12.49 6.61 -9.74
C TYR A 210 -12.44 8.14 -9.92
N LEU A 211 -12.16 8.87 -8.84
CA LEU A 211 -12.02 10.33 -8.86
C LEU A 211 -10.77 10.83 -9.60
N SER A 212 -9.84 9.94 -9.96
CA SER A 212 -8.66 10.30 -10.76
C SER A 212 -8.88 10.16 -12.26
N VAL A 213 -9.79 9.29 -12.69
CA VAL A 213 -10.04 9.00 -14.11
C VAL A 213 -11.37 9.53 -14.62
N PHE A 214 -12.36 9.77 -13.75
CA PHE A 214 -13.66 10.33 -14.15
C PHE A 214 -13.82 11.79 -13.69
N GLU A 215 -13.90 12.71 -14.65
CA GLU A 215 -14.12 14.14 -14.39
C GLU A 215 -15.57 14.44 -13.96
N GLN A 216 -16.54 13.75 -14.55
CA GLN A 216 -17.97 13.87 -14.20
C GLN A 216 -18.46 12.59 -13.50
N GLY A 217 -17.98 12.41 -12.26
CA GLY A 217 -18.38 11.27 -11.43
C GLY A 217 -19.82 11.34 -10.93
N SER A 218 -20.42 10.19 -10.63
CA SER A 218 -21.73 10.13 -9.97
C SER A 218 -21.60 10.51 -8.49
N ALA A 219 -22.24 11.61 -8.08
CA ALA A 219 -22.25 12.05 -6.68
C ALA A 219 -22.76 10.98 -5.71
N TRP A 220 -23.78 10.21 -6.13
CA TRP A 220 -24.31 9.10 -5.34
C TRP A 220 -23.27 7.99 -5.14
N PHE A 221 -22.53 7.64 -6.20
CA PHE A 221 -21.48 6.63 -6.13
C PHE A 221 -20.34 7.08 -5.21
N VAL A 222 -19.88 8.33 -5.37
CA VAL A 222 -18.83 8.93 -4.52
C VAL A 222 -19.26 8.93 -3.05
N ALA A 223 -20.47 9.40 -2.75
CA ALA A 223 -20.99 9.43 -1.38
C ALA A 223 -21.10 8.03 -0.77
N PHE A 224 -21.62 7.04 -1.52
CA PHE A 224 -21.71 5.65 -1.06
C PHE A 224 -20.34 5.05 -0.74
N MET A 225 -19.39 5.15 -1.68
CA MET A 225 -18.03 4.62 -1.50
C MET A 225 -17.31 5.32 -0.35
N LEU A 226 -17.50 6.63 -0.19
CA LEU A 226 -16.90 7.40 0.89
C LEU A 226 -17.45 6.96 2.25
N LEU A 227 -18.78 6.86 2.40
CA LEU A 227 -19.42 6.41 3.63
C LEU A 227 -18.98 4.98 4.02
N LEU A 228 -18.94 4.07 3.04
CA LEU A 228 -18.48 2.70 3.25
C LEU A 228 -17.01 2.68 3.72
N SER A 229 -16.14 3.40 3.02
CA SER A 229 -14.70 3.44 3.33
C SER A 229 -14.43 4.07 4.69
N GLN A 230 -15.13 5.16 5.01
CA GLN A 230 -15.00 5.86 6.29
C GLN A 230 -15.50 5.02 7.47
N THR A 231 -16.60 4.30 7.29
CA THR A 231 -17.09 3.37 8.32
C THR A 231 -16.04 2.31 8.65
N ILE A 232 -15.44 1.69 7.63
CA ILE A 232 -14.37 0.69 7.83
C ILE A 232 -13.13 1.34 8.45
N TYR A 233 -12.74 2.54 7.98
CA TYR A 233 -11.61 3.30 8.50
C TYR A 233 -11.73 3.53 10.01
N PHE A 234 -12.84 4.10 10.48
CA PHE A 234 -13.02 4.37 11.91
C PHE A 234 -13.07 3.10 12.75
N CYS A 235 -13.70 2.02 12.27
CA CYS A 235 -13.68 0.73 12.97
C CYS A 235 -12.26 0.18 13.13
N VAL A 236 -11.44 0.25 12.08
CA VAL A 236 -10.06 -0.24 12.10
C VAL A 236 -9.15 0.64 12.96
N VAL A 237 -9.27 1.97 12.86
CA VAL A 237 -8.50 2.91 13.69
C VAL A 237 -8.83 2.73 15.17
N ALA A 238 -10.11 2.53 15.52
CA ALA A 238 -10.51 2.21 16.90
C ALA A 238 -9.86 0.90 17.40
N TYR A 239 -9.68 -0.10 16.53
CA TYR A 239 -9.00 -1.36 16.85
C TYR A 239 -7.46 -1.25 16.83
N MET A 240 -6.89 -0.14 16.35
CA MET A 240 -5.44 0.00 16.17
C MET A 240 -4.64 -0.12 17.47
N LYS A 241 -5.20 0.29 18.61
CA LYS A 241 -4.57 0.09 19.91
C LYS A 241 -4.28 -1.39 20.18
N ASN A 242 -5.20 -2.29 19.86
CA ASN A 242 -5.02 -3.73 20.03
C ASN A 242 -3.97 -4.28 19.06
N MET A 243 -3.94 -3.77 17.83
CA MET A 243 -2.93 -4.16 16.84
C MET A 243 -1.53 -3.73 17.26
N LEU A 244 -1.37 -2.53 17.83
CA LEU A 244 -0.07 -2.02 18.30
C LEU A 244 0.44 -2.77 19.55
N ALA A 245 -0.45 -3.41 20.31
CA ALA A 245 -0.10 -4.16 21.52
C ALA A 245 0.62 -5.49 21.24
N VAL A 246 0.61 -6.01 20.01
CA VAL A 246 1.26 -7.29 19.68
C VAL A 246 2.79 -7.20 19.59
N GLY A 247 3.34 -5.97 19.57
CA GLY A 247 4.76 -5.71 19.35
C GLY A 247 5.10 -5.61 17.86
N PHE A 248 6.29 -5.09 17.55
CA PHE A 248 6.69 -4.84 16.17
C PHE A 248 6.89 -6.13 15.38
N TYR A 249 6.27 -6.19 14.21
CA TYR A 249 6.53 -7.15 13.14
C TYR A 249 6.71 -6.39 11.82
N PRO A 250 7.41 -6.94 10.81
CA PRO A 250 7.46 -6.34 9.47
C PRO A 250 6.06 -6.05 8.89
N SER A 251 5.03 -6.80 9.29
CA SER A 251 3.64 -6.51 8.91
C SER A 251 3.13 -5.13 9.38
N TYR A 252 3.83 -4.40 10.26
CA TYR A 252 3.53 -3.00 10.58
C TYR A 252 3.53 -2.09 9.34
N ALA A 253 4.18 -2.49 8.24
CA ALA A 253 4.03 -1.81 6.95
C ALA A 253 2.56 -1.67 6.51
N ALA A 254 1.67 -2.59 6.94
CA ALA A 254 0.23 -2.54 6.69
C ALA A 254 -0.47 -1.33 7.35
N PHE A 255 0.15 -0.66 8.32
CA PHE A 255 -0.41 0.57 8.89
C PHE A 255 -0.24 1.80 8.00
N THR A 256 0.55 1.72 6.92
CA THR A 256 0.94 2.90 6.16
C THR A 256 0.01 3.21 5.00
N PHE A 257 0.22 2.59 3.82
CA PHE A 257 -0.56 2.84 2.61
C PHE A 257 -2.08 2.82 2.82
N PRO A 258 -2.68 1.88 3.59
CA PRO A 258 -4.12 1.89 3.81
C PRO A 258 -4.68 3.14 4.47
N LEU A 259 -3.94 3.76 5.40
CA LEU A 259 -4.35 5.03 6.02
C LEU A 259 -4.14 6.20 5.07
N VAL A 260 -3.01 6.21 4.35
CA VAL A 260 -2.67 7.26 3.39
C VAL A 260 -3.66 7.31 2.23
N ILE A 261 -4.04 6.15 1.67
CA ILE A 261 -5.02 6.12 0.58
C ILE A 261 -6.43 6.47 1.06
N SER A 262 -6.76 6.23 2.34
CA SER A 262 -8.01 6.71 2.95
C SER A 262 -8.05 8.23 3.03
N ALA A 263 -6.98 8.85 3.54
CA ALA A 263 -6.82 10.30 3.55
C ALA A 263 -6.85 10.89 2.12
N THR A 264 -6.22 10.22 1.15
CA THR A 264 -6.23 10.62 -0.26
C THR A 264 -7.64 10.58 -0.86
N ALA A 265 -8.41 9.53 -0.56
CA ALA A 265 -9.80 9.41 -1.01
C ALA A 265 -10.68 10.49 -0.38
N MET A 266 -10.46 10.80 0.91
CA MET A 266 -11.14 11.90 1.61
C MET A 266 -10.82 13.26 0.98
N PHE A 267 -9.54 13.56 0.72
CA PHE A 267 -9.10 14.78 0.05
C PHE A 267 -9.74 14.93 -1.34
N LYS A 268 -9.67 13.90 -2.17
CA LYS A 268 -10.29 13.91 -3.52
C LYS A 268 -11.81 14.06 -3.45
N SER A 269 -12.45 13.45 -2.46
CA SER A 269 -13.90 13.58 -2.26
C SER A 269 -14.29 14.99 -1.80
N ALA A 270 -13.49 15.63 -0.95
CA ALA A 270 -13.70 17.03 -0.58
C ALA A 270 -13.67 17.90 -1.84
N LEU A 271 -12.63 17.77 -2.68
CA LEU A 271 -12.54 18.52 -3.95
C LEU A 271 -13.71 18.25 -4.89
N PHE A 272 -14.18 17.00 -4.98
CA PHE A 272 -15.35 16.63 -5.80
C PHE A 272 -16.63 17.39 -5.34
N PHE A 273 -16.81 17.60 -4.04
CA PHE A 273 -17.95 18.33 -3.48
C PHE A 273 -17.67 19.82 -3.20
N ALA A 274 -16.64 20.41 -3.81
CA ALA A 274 -16.24 21.81 -3.56
C ALA A 274 -17.36 22.84 -3.80
N ASN A 275 -18.30 22.54 -4.71
CA ASN A 275 -19.46 23.41 -4.99
C ASN A 275 -20.56 23.36 -3.91
N HIS A 276 -20.40 22.55 -2.87
CA HIS A 276 -21.32 22.44 -1.73
C HIS A 276 -20.60 22.85 -0.44
N PRO A 277 -20.60 24.15 -0.06
CA PRO A 277 -19.70 24.69 0.97
C PRO A 277 -19.76 23.98 2.33
N LEU A 278 -20.95 23.58 2.79
CA LEU A 278 -21.11 22.85 4.06
C LEU A 278 -20.51 21.45 4.01
N ILE A 279 -20.73 20.71 2.91
CA ILE A 279 -20.18 19.37 2.71
C ILE A 279 -18.66 19.47 2.55
N PHE A 280 -18.20 20.41 1.71
CA PHE A 280 -16.79 20.68 1.50
C PHE A 280 -16.06 20.97 2.81
N GLY A 281 -16.57 21.89 3.63
CA GLY A 281 -15.93 22.24 4.92
C GLY A 281 -15.83 21.04 5.87
N PHE A 282 -16.86 20.20 5.94
CA PHE A 282 -16.82 18.98 6.74
C PHE A 282 -15.80 17.96 6.23
N LEU A 283 -15.79 17.68 4.92
CA LEU A 283 -14.85 16.74 4.31
C LEU A 283 -13.40 17.26 4.36
N GLN A 284 -13.19 18.57 4.26
CA GLN A 284 -11.88 19.19 4.41
C GLN A 284 -11.36 19.04 5.84
N ALA A 285 -12.20 19.22 6.85
CA ALA A 285 -11.80 18.97 8.24
C ALA A 285 -11.40 17.51 8.47
N LEU A 286 -12.16 16.55 7.92
CA LEU A 286 -11.79 15.12 7.97
C LEU A 286 -10.50 14.84 7.22
N THR A 287 -10.27 15.47 6.05
CA THR A 287 -9.01 15.35 5.31
C THR A 287 -7.82 15.72 6.20
N ILE A 288 -7.87 16.87 6.87
CA ILE A 288 -6.79 17.34 7.75
C ILE A 288 -6.53 16.33 8.87
N ILE A 289 -7.59 15.78 9.48
CA ILE A 289 -7.48 14.79 10.56
C ILE A 289 -6.84 13.49 10.05
N GLU A 290 -7.32 12.94 8.94
CA GLU A 290 -6.82 11.69 8.36
C GLU A 290 -5.39 11.83 7.84
N THR A 291 -5.07 12.92 7.13
CA THR A 291 -3.72 13.20 6.65
C THR A 291 -2.76 13.35 7.82
N SER A 292 -3.13 14.10 8.86
CA SER A 292 -2.29 14.26 10.07
C SER A 292 -2.05 12.91 10.76
N PHE A 293 -3.09 12.07 10.88
CA PHE A 293 -2.97 10.74 11.45
C PHE A 293 -2.07 9.84 10.60
N ALA A 294 -2.24 9.85 9.29
CA ALA A 294 -1.40 9.10 8.36
C ALA A 294 0.08 9.51 8.45
N VAL A 295 0.38 10.81 8.55
CA VAL A 295 1.75 11.32 8.76
C VAL A 295 2.35 10.74 10.04
N ILE A 296 1.62 10.82 11.16
CA ILE A 296 2.09 10.30 12.46
C ILE A 296 2.39 8.81 12.36
N VAL A 297 1.48 8.04 11.77
CA VAL A 297 1.63 6.58 11.66
C VAL A 297 2.78 6.20 10.71
N VAL A 298 2.91 6.85 9.56
CA VAL A 298 4.02 6.59 8.61
C VAL A 298 5.36 6.90 9.26
N CYS A 299 5.50 8.04 9.94
CA CYS A 299 6.72 8.38 10.69
C CYS A 299 7.03 7.37 11.81
N TYR A 300 6.01 6.93 12.54
CA TYR A 300 6.15 5.90 13.56
C TYR A 300 6.65 4.57 12.98
N VAL A 301 6.06 4.10 11.88
CA VAL A 301 6.48 2.85 11.23
C VAL A 301 7.88 2.96 10.64
N LEU A 302 8.24 4.10 10.02
CA LEU A 302 9.61 4.40 9.57
C LEU A 302 10.61 4.25 10.73
N GLY A 303 10.33 4.86 11.88
CA GLY A 303 11.18 4.77 13.07
C GLY A 303 11.33 3.34 13.58
N LYS A 304 10.23 2.57 13.64
CA LYS A 304 10.27 1.15 14.05
C LYS A 304 11.08 0.29 13.09
N TYR A 305 10.94 0.50 11.78
CA TYR A 305 11.73 -0.18 10.76
C TYR A 305 13.21 0.16 10.87
N ALA A 306 13.57 1.43 11.07
CA ALA A 306 14.96 1.84 11.24
C ALA A 306 15.63 1.12 12.43
N VAL A 307 14.94 1.06 13.59
CA VAL A 307 15.42 0.33 14.77
C VAL A 307 15.57 -1.17 14.47
N HIS A 308 14.58 -1.77 13.80
CA HIS A 308 14.60 -3.20 13.46
C HIS A 308 15.75 -3.56 12.52
N LEU A 309 15.94 -2.80 11.44
CA LEU A 309 17.01 -3.03 10.46
C LEU A 309 18.39 -2.85 11.09
N TYR A 310 18.56 -1.87 11.98
CA TYR A 310 19.80 -1.70 12.72
C TYR A 310 20.11 -2.91 13.61
N GLN A 311 19.12 -3.38 14.39
CA GLN A 311 19.28 -4.53 15.28
C GLN A 311 19.58 -5.83 14.52
N GLN A 312 18.83 -6.12 13.44
CA GLN A 312 19.06 -7.32 12.64
C GLN A 312 20.42 -7.30 11.94
N THR A 313 20.82 -6.17 11.37
CA THR A 313 22.11 -6.05 10.69
C THR A 313 23.26 -6.25 11.66
N LYS A 314 23.16 -5.67 12.88
CA LYS A 314 24.15 -5.89 13.94
C LYS A 314 24.24 -7.37 14.34
N ALA A 315 23.10 -8.05 14.49
CA ALA A 315 23.06 -9.47 14.84
C ALA A 315 23.69 -10.37 13.75
N LEU A 316 23.41 -10.09 12.48
CA LEU A 316 23.99 -10.83 11.35
C LEU A 316 25.52 -10.66 11.24
N ILE A 317 26.03 -9.46 11.52
CA ILE A 317 27.47 -9.20 11.55
C ILE A 317 28.12 -9.97 12.72
N ALA A 318 27.50 -9.96 13.90
CA ALA A 318 28.02 -10.65 15.09
C ALA A 318 28.01 -12.19 14.93
N GLY A 319 26.97 -12.77 14.31
CA GLY A 319 26.85 -14.21 14.11
C GLY A 319 27.83 -14.81 13.09
N HIS A 320 28.48 -13.99 12.27
CA HIS A 320 29.52 -14.40 11.31
C HIS A 320 30.95 -14.13 11.82
N SER A 321 31.10 -13.73 13.09
CA SER A 321 32.40 -13.43 13.73
C SER A 321 32.94 -14.60 14.56
N TYR A 322 32.42 -15.82 14.38
CA TYR A 322 32.86 -17.07 15.00
C TYR A 322 33.06 -18.16 13.95
#